data_AF-A0A4Y1RL50-F1
#
_entry.id   AF-A0A4Y1RL50-F1
#
_cell.length_a   1.000
_cell.length_b   1.000
_cell.length_c   1.000
_cell.angle_alpha   90.00
_cell.angle_beta   90.00
_cell.angle_gamma   90.00
#
_symmetry.space_group_name_H-M   'P 1'
#
loop_
_entity.id
_entity.type
_entity.pdbx_description
1 polymer ?
#
loop_
_entity_poly.entity_id
_entity_poly.type
_entity_poly.pdbx_seq_one_letter_code
_entity_poly.pdbx_strand_id
1 'polypeptide(L)'
;MSSVEEGSLAPKRRLSCSTCFDALWFCYSPVHQMQQYYRLGVLDNCSGKWTSLVDCLSLKTKRSSEVQEILETREKAKSHIWTFRTPEEASVHWKEQFGHLDEME
;
A
#
# COMPACT_ATOMS: atom_id res chain seq x y z
N MET A 1 -38.12 -7.25 -22.95
CA MET A 1 -37.03 -8.23 -22.80
C MET A 1 -36.01 -7.97 -23.88
N SER A 2 -34.88 -7.34 -23.56
CA SER A 2 -33.66 -7.38 -24.37
C SER A 2 -32.53 -6.93 -23.47
N SER A 3 -31.63 -7.87 -23.21
CA SER A 3 -30.51 -7.75 -22.28
C SER A 3 -29.56 -6.65 -22.71
N VAL A 4 -29.27 -5.71 -21.81
CA VAL A 4 -28.10 -4.86 -21.92
C VAL A 4 -27.05 -5.50 -21.03
N GLU A 5 -26.08 -6.14 -21.69
CA GLU A 5 -24.84 -6.65 -21.11
C GLU A 5 -24.16 -5.53 -20.31
N GLU A 6 -24.15 -5.66 -18.98
CA GLU A 6 -23.26 -4.90 -18.10
C GLU A 6 -21.83 -5.43 -18.26
N GLY A 7 -21.19 -5.04 -19.35
CA GLY A 7 -19.75 -5.10 -19.48
C GLY A 7 -19.13 -4.07 -18.55
N SER A 8 -18.81 -4.49 -17.32
CA SER A 8 -17.99 -3.75 -16.35
C SER A 8 -16.61 -3.46 -16.95
N LEU A 9 -16.51 -2.38 -17.74
CA LEU A 9 -15.25 -1.79 -18.13
C LEU A 9 -14.71 -1.01 -16.93
N ALA A 10 -14.00 -1.71 -16.05
CA ALA A 10 -13.22 -1.07 -15.00
C ALA A 10 -12.39 0.08 -15.63
N PRO A 11 -12.46 1.30 -15.08
CA PRO A 11 -11.79 2.45 -15.70
C PRO A 11 -10.29 2.17 -15.80
N LYS A 12 -9.74 2.28 -17.03
CA LYS A 12 -8.29 2.19 -17.28
C LYS A 12 -7.58 3.14 -16.32
N ARG A 13 -6.90 2.57 -15.31
CA ARG A 13 -6.24 3.35 -14.26
C ARG A 13 -5.16 4.22 -14.89
N ARG A 14 -5.32 5.53 -14.76
CA ARG A 14 -4.31 6.50 -15.19
C ARG A 14 -3.29 6.65 -14.07
N LEU A 15 -2.02 6.40 -14.39
CA LEU A 15 -0.92 6.71 -13.49
C LEU A 15 -0.79 8.24 -13.35
N SER A 16 -0.97 8.77 -12.14
CA SER A 16 -0.56 10.14 -11.81
C SER A 16 0.59 10.11 -10.80
N CYS A 17 1.69 10.78 -11.14
CA CYS A 17 2.84 10.92 -10.24
C CYS A 17 2.77 12.20 -9.39
N SER A 18 1.74 13.02 -9.56
CA SER A 18 1.52 14.23 -8.76
C SER A 18 1.37 13.90 -7.28
N THR A 19 0.68 12.81 -6.95
CA THR A 19 0.51 12.36 -5.56
C THR A 19 1.84 11.96 -4.91
N CYS A 20 2.74 11.33 -5.67
CA CYS A 20 4.08 10.97 -5.21
C CYS A 20 4.95 12.22 -5.01
N PHE A 21 4.80 13.21 -5.90
CA PHE A 21 5.48 14.50 -5.80
C PHE A 21 4.99 15.31 -4.59
N ASP A 22 3.67 15.44 -4.42
CA ASP A 22 3.08 16.14 -3.28
C ASP A 22 3.54 15.49 -1.97
N ALA A 23 3.53 14.16 -1.88
CA ALA A 23 4.01 13.43 -0.71
C ALA A 23 5.50 13.69 -0.41
N LEU A 24 6.33 13.81 -1.44
CA LEU A 24 7.74 14.16 -1.28
C LEU A 24 7.90 15.60 -0.77
N TRP A 25 7.16 16.54 -1.35
CA TRP A 25 7.17 17.95 -0.94
C TRP A 25 6.72 18.11 0.51
N PHE A 26 5.63 17.43 0.89
CA PHE A 26 5.14 17.43 2.27
C PHE A 26 6.15 16.81 3.25
N CYS A 27 6.96 15.85 2.83
CA CYS A 27 7.99 15.27 3.69
C CYS A 27 9.05 16.32 4.09
N TYR A 28 9.39 17.24 3.20
CA TYR A 28 10.30 18.36 3.50
C TYR A 28 9.62 19.54 4.21
N SER A 29 8.30 19.48 4.43
CA SER A 29 7.59 20.54 5.15
C SER A 29 8.08 20.65 6.60
N PRO A 30 8.33 21.86 7.12
CA PRO A 30 8.75 22.06 8.51
C PRO A 30 7.78 21.42 9.52
N VAL A 31 6.47 21.44 9.24
CA VAL A 31 5.47 20.84 10.12
C VAL A 31 5.67 19.33 10.23
N HIS A 32 5.91 18.65 9.11
CA HIS A 32 6.11 17.20 9.09
C HIS A 32 7.39 16.80 9.84
N GLN A 33 8.50 17.47 9.53
CA GLN A 33 9.80 17.20 10.14
C GLN A 33 9.78 17.43 11.66
N MET A 34 9.15 18.51 12.11
CA MET A 34 9.00 18.78 13.55
C MET A 34 8.09 17.76 14.24
N GLN A 35 7.02 17.31 13.58
CA GLN A 35 6.14 16.26 14.13
C GLN A 35 6.88 14.92 14.27
N GLN A 36 7.67 14.51 13.26
CA GLN A 36 8.47 13.28 13.33
C GLN A 36 9.53 13.38 14.41
N TYR A 37 10.22 14.51 14.50
CA TYR A 37 11.23 14.73 15.53
C TYR A 37 10.64 14.69 16.94
N TYR A 38 9.47 15.31 17.16
CA TYR A 38 8.80 15.27 18.46
C TYR A 38 8.33 13.85 18.85
N ARG A 39 7.86 13.05 17.87
CA ARG A 39 7.31 11.70 18.14
C ARG A 39 8.37 10.60 18.21
N LEU A 40 9.35 10.64 17.31
CA LEU A 40 10.32 9.57 17.09
C LEU A 40 11.77 10.00 17.40
N GLY A 41 12.02 11.30 17.63
CA GLY A 41 13.36 11.82 17.90
C GLY A 41 14.28 11.90 16.68
N VAL A 42 13.74 11.69 15.47
CA VAL A 42 14.52 11.65 14.23
C VAL A 42 13.92 12.55 13.16
N LEU A 43 14.78 13.10 12.30
CA LEU A 43 14.37 13.79 11.08
C LEU A 43 14.24 12.79 9.95
N ASP A 44 13.16 12.88 9.18
CA ASP A 44 12.93 12.00 8.05
C ASP A 44 13.81 12.44 6.86
N ASN A 45 14.53 11.50 6.26
CA ASN A 45 15.37 11.75 5.08
C ASN A 45 14.59 11.69 3.76
N CYS A 46 13.28 11.43 3.81
CA CYS A 46 12.37 11.42 2.67
C CYS A 46 12.74 10.43 1.55
N SER A 47 13.68 9.50 1.79
CA SER A 47 14.21 8.58 0.78
C SER A 47 13.12 7.68 0.21
N GLY A 48 12.22 7.15 1.04
CA GLY A 48 11.11 6.31 0.57
C GLY A 48 10.13 7.06 -0.34
N LYS A 49 9.90 8.36 -0.09
CA LYS A 49 9.06 9.21 -0.95
C LYS A 49 9.75 9.50 -2.28
N TRP A 50 11.07 9.69 -2.26
CA TRP A 50 11.89 9.82 -3.46
C TRP A 50 11.85 8.56 -4.32
N THR A 51 12.05 7.38 -3.72
CA THR A 51 11.95 6.10 -4.44
C THR A 51 10.58 5.92 -5.08
N SER A 52 9.51 6.26 -4.36
CA SER A 52 8.14 6.20 -4.88
C SER A 52 7.93 7.12 -6.09
N LEU A 53 8.52 8.32 -6.08
CA LEU A 53 8.46 9.27 -7.19
C LEU A 53 9.23 8.75 -8.41
N VAL A 54 10.45 8.27 -8.22
CA VAL A 54 11.27 7.69 -9.29
C VAL A 54 10.60 6.45 -9.89
N ASP A 55 10.04 5.58 -9.05
CA ASP A 55 9.28 4.42 -9.48
C ASP A 55 8.09 4.84 -10.34
N CYS A 56 7.32 5.84 -9.92
CA CYS A 56 6.19 6.34 -10.72
C CYS A 56 6.63 6.90 -12.08
N LEU A 57 7.71 7.69 -12.10
CA LEU A 57 8.28 8.23 -13.34
C LEU A 57 8.78 7.12 -14.26
N SER A 58 9.42 6.09 -13.71
CA SER A 58 9.90 4.92 -14.47
C SER A 58 8.76 4.08 -15.04
N LEU A 59 7.60 4.02 -14.37
CA LEU A 59 6.41 3.34 -14.88
C LEU A 59 5.76 4.17 -15.99
N LYS A 60 5.80 5.50 -15.89
CA LYS A 60 5.23 6.39 -16.92
C LYS A 60 5.98 6.32 -18.26
N THR A 61 7.25 5.92 -18.27
CA THR A 61 8.03 5.73 -19.51
C THR A 61 7.78 4.40 -20.20
N LYS A 62 7.11 3.44 -19.55
CA LYS A 62 6.77 2.13 -20.13
C LYS A 62 5.51 2.17 -20.97
N ARG A 63 5.29 1.11 -21.77
CA ARG A 63 4.07 0.96 -22.57
C ARG A 63 2.85 0.80 -21.66
N SER A 64 1.70 1.33 -22.09
CA SER A 64 0.47 1.28 -21.30
C SER A 64 0.00 -0.14 -20.97
N SER A 65 0.24 -1.11 -21.85
CA SER A 65 -0.08 -2.53 -21.61
C SER A 65 0.75 -3.13 -20.48
N GLU A 66 2.06 -2.88 -20.48
CA GLU A 66 2.99 -3.37 -19.45
C GLU A 66 2.71 -2.69 -18.11
N VAL A 67 2.40 -1.40 -18.14
CA VAL A 67 2.03 -0.64 -16.93
C VAL A 67 0.80 -1.25 -16.26
N GLN A 68 -0.23 -1.58 -17.04
CA GLN A 68 -1.46 -2.15 -16.50
C GLN A 68 -1.20 -3.51 -15.85
N GLU A 69 -0.42 -4.39 -16.49
CA GLU A 69 -0.02 -5.67 -15.91
C GLU A 69 0.78 -5.51 -14.61
N ILE A 70 1.72 -4.57 -14.57
CA ILE A 70 2.52 -4.27 -13.37
C ILE A 70 1.61 -3.75 -12.23
N LEU A 71 0.60 -2.94 -12.53
CA LEU A 71 -0.34 -2.47 -11.52
C LEU A 71 -1.23 -3.59 -11.00
N GLU A 72 -1.75 -4.44 -11.88
CA GLU A 72 -2.60 -5.56 -11.52
C GLU A 72 -1.86 -6.60 -10.66
N THR A 73 -0.62 -6.93 -11.01
CA THR A 73 0.23 -7.83 -10.21
C THR A 73 0.53 -7.25 -8.83
N ARG A 74 0.84 -5.94 -8.74
CA ARG A 74 1.03 -5.24 -7.46
C ARG A 74 -0.21 -5.22 -6.59
N GLU A 75 -1.40 -5.14 -7.18
CA GLU A 75 -2.64 -5.20 -6.42
C GLU A 75 -2.95 -6.59 -5.90
N LYS A 76 -2.79 -7.61 -6.74
CA LYS A 76 -2.96 -9.02 -6.35
C LYS A 76 -1.97 -9.44 -5.25
N ALA A 77 -0.77 -8.86 -5.24
CA ALA A 77 0.24 -9.11 -4.21
C ALA A 77 -0.08 -8.45 -2.86
N LYS A 78 -0.93 -7.42 -2.80
CA LYS A 78 -1.33 -6.80 -1.53
C LYS A 78 -2.28 -7.75 -0.82
N SER A 79 -1.90 -8.19 0.37
CA SER A 79 -2.80 -8.94 1.25
C SER A 79 -4.05 -8.11 1.54
N HIS A 80 -5.22 -8.61 1.15
CA HIS A 80 -6.47 -7.94 1.46
C HIS A 80 -6.77 -8.05 2.97
N ILE A 81 -7.41 -7.02 3.54
CA ILE A 81 -7.85 -7.02 4.95
C ILE A 81 -8.76 -8.25 5.24
N TRP A 82 -9.52 -8.69 4.23
CA TRP A 82 -10.43 -9.83 4.28
C TRP A 82 -9.75 -11.18 4.01
N THR A 83 -8.42 -11.23 3.94
CA THR A 83 -7.69 -12.49 3.90
C THR A 83 -7.65 -13.03 5.33
N PHE A 84 -8.76 -13.62 5.77
CA PHE A 84 -8.84 -14.24 7.09
C PHE A 84 -7.88 -15.43 7.15
N ARG A 85 -7.16 -15.55 8.27
CA ARG A 85 -6.49 -16.80 8.63
C ARG A 85 -7.53 -17.91 8.68
N THR A 86 -7.16 -19.13 8.29
CA THR A 86 -8.03 -20.28 8.51
C THR A 86 -8.26 -20.46 10.02
N PRO A 87 -9.36 -21.11 10.45
CA PRO A 87 -9.59 -21.35 11.88
C PRO A 87 -8.40 -22.04 12.58
N GLU A 88 -7.73 -22.94 11.89
CA GLU A 88 -6.54 -23.65 12.38
C GLU A 88 -5.36 -22.69 12.56
N GLU A 89 -5.02 -21.91 11.54
CA GLU A 89 -3.95 -20.90 11.60
C GLU A 89 -4.22 -19.82 12.65
N ALA A 90 -5.48 -19.41 12.79
CA ALA A 90 -5.91 -18.45 13.80
C ALA A 90 -5.72 -19.02 15.21
N SER A 91 -6.07 -20.30 15.43
CA SER A 91 -5.91 -20.97 16.73
C SER A 91 -4.45 -21.14 17.13
N VAL A 92 -3.56 -21.46 16.17
CA VAL A 92 -2.12 -21.57 16.41
C VAL A 92 -1.53 -20.21 16.73
N HIS A 93 -1.84 -19.18 15.94
CA HIS A 93 -1.38 -17.81 16.18
C HIS A 93 -1.88 -17.24 17.52
N TRP A 94 -3.12 -17.58 17.91
CA TRP A 94 -3.66 -17.22 19.22
C TRP A 94 -2.86 -17.87 20.34
N LYS A 95 -2.62 -19.18 20.28
CA LYS A 95 -1.81 -19.88 21.28
C LYS A 95 -0.37 -19.35 21.36
N GLU A 96 0.22 -18.97 20.23
CA GLU A 96 1.56 -18.37 20.20
C GLU A 96 1.60 -17.00 20.90
N GLN A 97 0.59 -16.13 20.66
CA GLN A 97 0.56 -14.80 21.26
C GLN A 97 0.05 -14.78 22.71
N PHE A 98 -0.91 -15.63 23.03
CA PHE A 98 -1.71 -15.54 24.25
C PHE A 98 -1.71 -16.83 25.08
N GLY A 99 -0.97 -17.88 24.70
CA GLY A 99 -0.94 -19.15 25.43
C GLY A 99 -0.48 -19.01 26.89
N HIS A 100 0.33 -17.99 27.20
CA HIS A 100 0.73 -17.66 28.57
C HIS A 100 -0.45 -17.25 29.49
N LEU A 101 -1.59 -16.84 28.92
CA LEU A 101 -2.80 -16.52 29.70
C LEU A 101 -3.55 -17.77 30.14
N ASP A 102 -3.40 -18.89 29.42
CA ASP A 102 -4.01 -20.18 29.76
C ASP A 102 -3.24 -20.91 30.87
N GLU A 103 -2.00 -20.50 31.17
CA GLU A 103 -1.15 -21.09 32.23
C GLU A 103 -1.37 -20.44 33.62
N MET A 104 -2.13 -19.34 33.71
CA MET A 104 -2.40 -18.61 34.95
C MET A 104 -3.57 -19.20 35.79
N GLU A 105 -3.78 -20.51 35.74
CA GLU A 105 -4.74 -21.26 36.59
C GLU A 105 -4.01 -22.07 37.66
#